data_AF-A0A3C1I4L8-F1
#
_entry.id   AF-A0A3C1I4L8-F1
#
_cell.length_a   1.000
_cell.length_b   1.000
_cell.length_c   1.000
_cell.angle_alpha   90.00
_cell.angle_beta   90.00
_cell.angle_gamma   90.00
#
_symmetry.space_group_name_H-M   'P 1'
#
loop_
_entity.id
_entity.type
_entity.pdbx_description
1 polymer ?
#
loop_
_entity_poly.entity_id
_entity_poly.type
_entity_poly.pdbx_seq_one_letter_code
_entity_poly.pdbx_strand_id
1 'polypeptide(L)' 'MLIPSDIRIAGAYVLCKGLFVLQVGPNKEGDKFGMVRLGGHREGNETALDTAKCEVYEEDQVEITPFNPNTTYYLSE' A
#
# COMPACT_ATOMS: atom_id res chain seq x y z
N MET A 1 -17.90 -1.94 3.15
CA MET A 1 -16.53 -2.49 3.04
C MET A 1 -16.15 -3.00 4.43
N LEU A 2 -16.07 -4.32 4.63
CA LEU A 2 -15.59 -4.87 5.91
C LEU A 2 -14.07 -4.92 5.84
N ILE A 3 -13.43 -3.89 6.36
CA ILE A 3 -11.98 -3.85 6.54
C ILE A 3 -11.68 -4.62 7.83
N PRO A 4 -10.88 -5.71 7.81
CA PRO A 4 -10.48 -6.42 9.03
C PRO A 4 -9.92 -5.45 10.07
N SER A 5 -10.28 -5.64 11.34
CA SER A 5 -9.87 -4.73 12.42
C SER A 5 -8.39 -4.87 12.80
N ASP A 6 -7.72 -5.96 12.41
CA ASP A 6 -6.30 -6.24 12.71
C ASP A 6 -5.42 -6.07 11.44
N ILE A 7 -5.59 -4.95 10.73
CA ILE A 7 -4.65 -4.58 9.67
C ILE A 7 -3.43 -3.91 10.29
N ARG A 8 -2.27 -4.54 10.10
CA ARG A 8 -0.97 -4.05 10.55
C ARG A 8 -0.22 -3.26 9.48
N ILE A 9 -0.45 -3.58 8.20
CA ILE A 9 0.22 -2.98 7.06
C ILE A 9 -0.83 -2.65 6.00
N ALA A 10 -0.79 -1.45 5.45
CA ALA A 10 -1.66 -1.00 4.37
C ALA A 10 -0.84 -0.37 3.23
N GLY A 11 -1.51 0.11 2.20
CA GLY A 11 -0.89 0.80 1.06
C GLY A 11 -1.64 0.55 -0.24
N ALA A 12 -1.06 0.96 -1.36
CA ALA A 12 -1.78 1.08 -2.61
C ALA A 12 -0.96 0.64 -3.83
N TYR A 13 -1.67 0.06 -4.79
CA TYR A 13 -1.21 0.03 -6.17
C TYR A 13 -1.65 1.34 -6.84
N VAL A 14 -0.69 2.18 -7.18
CA VAL A 14 -0.97 3.51 -7.74
C VAL A 14 -0.89 3.46 -9.25
N LEU A 15 -2.01 3.74 -9.92
CA LEU A 15 -2.08 3.87 -11.37
C LEU A 15 -1.84 5.32 -11.77
N CYS A 16 -0.73 5.60 -12.44
CA CYS A 16 -0.37 6.91 -12.94
C CYS A 16 -0.08 6.83 -14.44
N LYS A 17 -0.81 7.60 -15.26
CA LYS A 17 -0.64 7.64 -16.73
C LYS A 17 -0.67 6.26 -17.40
N GLY A 18 -1.52 5.36 -16.91
CA GLY A 18 -1.66 4.00 -17.43
C GLY A 18 -0.58 3.01 -16.97
N LEU A 19 0.28 3.41 -16.03
CA LEU A 19 1.37 2.59 -15.49
C LEU A 19 1.23 2.44 -13.97
N PHE A 20 1.67 1.30 -13.43
CA PHE A 20 1.73 1.10 -11.98
C PHE A 20 3.05 1.60 -11.41
N VAL A 21 2.98 2.37 -10.33
CA VAL A 21 4.14 2.79 -9.55
C VAL A 21 4.50 1.70 -8.56
N LEU A 22 5.77 1.31 -8.58
CA LEU A 22 6.34 0.25 -7.75
C LEU A 22 7.71 0.71 -7.26
N GLN A 23 8.00 0.45 -5.99
CA GLN A 23 9.32 0.69 -5.43
C GLN A 23 10.23 -0.51 -5.69
N VAL A 24 11.51 -0.21 -5.87
CA VAL A 24 12.57 -1.21 -5.96
C VAL A 24 13.59 -0.91 -4.89
N GLY A 25 13.86 -1.88 -4.03
CA GLY A 25 14.78 -1.73 -2.91
C GLY A 25 15.45 -3.05 -2.53
N PRO A 26 16.55 -3.00 -1.78
CA PRO A 26 17.18 -4.20 -1.26
C PRO A 26 16.20 -4.98 -0.38
N ASN A 27 16.25 -6.31 -0.45
CA ASN A 27 15.61 -7.16 0.54
C ASN A 27 16.29 -7.01 1.91
N LYS A 28 15.68 -7.58 2.96
CA LYS A 28 16.21 -7.49 4.34
C LYS A 28 17.67 -7.95 4.49
N GLU A 29 18.08 -8.93 3.70
CA GLU A 29 19.46 -9.46 3.70
C GLU A 29 20.44 -8.63 2.86
N GLY A 30 19.95 -7.70 2.03
CA GLY A 30 20.77 -6.83 1.18
C GLY A 30 21.40 -7.51 -0.04
N ASP A 31 21.03 -8.75 -0.36
CA ASP A 31 21.62 -9.54 -1.45
C ASP A 31 20.78 -9.53 -2.74
N LYS A 32 19.53 -9.05 -2.68
CA LYS A 32 18.59 -9.01 -3.82
C LYS A 32 17.79 -7.72 -3.83
N PHE A 33 17.29 -7.33 -5.00
CA PHE A 33 16.27 -6.29 -5.12
C PHE A 33 14.87 -6.92 -5.12
N GLY A 34 14.01 -6.41 -4.24
CA GLY A 34 12.57 -6.67 -4.24
C GLY A 34 11.83 -5.55 -4.95
N MET A 35 10.72 -5.90 -5.59
CA MET A 35 9.77 -4.95 -6.15
C MET A 35 8.50 -4.98 -5.32
N VAL A 36 8.10 -3.84 -4.78
CA VAL A 36 6.98 -3.74 -3.83
C VAL A 36 6.02 -2.63 -4.22
N ARG A 37 4.77 -2.76 -3.81
CA ARG A 37 3.81 -1.64 -3.83
C ARG A 37 4.17 -0.64 -2.75
N LEU A 38 3.73 0.59 -2.91
CA LEU A 38 3.82 1.62 -1.88
C LEU A 38 2.99 1.23 -0.65
N GLY A 39 3.51 1.52 0.54
CA GLY A 39 2.82 1.25 1.79
C GLY A 39 3.71 0.73 2.92
N GLY A 40 3.23 0.93 4.14
CA GLY A 40 3.91 0.53 5.35
C GLY A 40 2.95 0.22 6.50
N HIS A 41 3.41 0.52 7.71
CA HIS A 41 2.76 0.08 8.94
C HIS A 41 1.65 1.05 9.34
N ARG A 42 0.55 0.48 9.85
CA ARG A 42 -0.52 1.29 10.43
C ARG A 42 -0.07 1.90 11.74
N GLU A 43 -0.23 3.21 11.88
CA GLU A 43 0.08 3.94 13.10
C GLU A 43 -1.19 4.41 13.82
N GLY A 44 -1.13 4.46 15.15
CA GLY A 44 -2.21 4.99 16.00
C GLY A 44 -3.60 4.37 15.72
N ASN A 45 -4.57 5.24 15.44
CA ASN A 45 -5.98 4.90 15.23
C ASN A 45 -6.42 5.04 13.77
N GLU A 46 -5.49 5.08 12.82
CA GLU A 46 -5.79 5.23 11.41
C GLU A 46 -6.68 4.09 10.89
N THR A 47 -7.52 4.38 9.90
CA THR A 47 -8.12 3.31 9.10
C THR A 47 -7.09 2.79 8.10
N ALA A 48 -7.27 1.57 7.59
CA ALA A 48 -6.37 1.04 6.57
C ALA A 48 -6.30 1.91 5.29
N LEU A 49 -7.37 2.64 4.97
CA LEU A 49 -7.37 3.58 3.86
C LEU A 49 -6.56 4.83 4.18
N ASP A 50 -6.64 5.34 5.41
CA ASP A 50 -5.87 6.51 5.83
C ASP A 50 -4.38 6.19 5.84
N THR A 51 -3.99 5.06 6.45
CA THR A 51 -2.61 4.56 6.41
C THR A 51 -2.11 4.41 4.98
N ALA A 52 -2.92 3.82 4.08
CA ALA A 52 -2.52 3.65 2.69
C ALA A 52 -2.25 4.99 1.97
N LYS A 53 -2.99 6.05 2.30
CA LYS A 53 -2.76 7.39 1.76
C LYS A 53 -1.53 8.04 2.37
N CYS A 54 -1.35 7.94 3.68
CA CYS A 54 -0.22 8.53 4.40
C CYS A 54 1.10 7.95 3.89
N GLU A 55 1.20 6.63 3.85
CA GLU A 55 2.40 5.92 3.41
C GLU A 55 2.78 6.22 1.95
N VAL A 56 1.79 6.26 1.05
CA VAL A 56 2.05 6.63 -0.35
C VAL A 56 2.57 8.06 -0.48
N TYR A 57 2.09 8.98 0.37
CA TYR A 57 2.58 10.35 0.40
C TYR A 57 3.98 10.43 1.01
N GLU A 58 4.26 9.73 2.10
CA GLU A 58 5.58 9.71 2.73
C GLU A 58 6.66 9.18 1.79
N GLU A 59 6.35 8.11 1.06
CA GLU A 59 7.30 7.42 0.20
C GLU A 59 7.58 8.13 -1.13
N ASP A 60 6.59 8.79 -1.73
CA ASP A 60 6.71 9.32 -3.10
C ASP A 60 6.14 10.74 -3.28
N GLN A 61 5.63 11.36 -2.21
CA GLN A 61 4.96 12.67 -2.23
C GLN A 61 3.77 12.73 -3.20
N VAL A 62 3.06 11.61 -3.33
CA VAL A 62 1.89 11.46 -4.21
C VAL A 62 0.61 11.42 -3.39
N GLU A 63 -0.33 12.32 -3.69
CA GLU A 63 -1.70 12.20 -3.21
C GLU A 63 -2.51 11.24 -4.10
N ILE A 64 -3.14 10.25 -3.50
CA ILE A 64 -3.95 9.25 -4.22
C ILE A 64 -5.44 9.39 -3.92
N THR A 65 -6.24 9.23 -4.97
CA THR A 65 -7.69 9.06 -4.85
C THR A 65 -8.02 7.57 -4.90
N PRO A 66 -8.66 7.00 -3.85
CA PRO A 66 -9.03 5.61 -3.86
C PRO A 66 -10.05 5.33 -4.95
N PHE A 67 -9.78 4.29 -5.73
CA PHE A 67 -10.76 3.69 -6.62
C PHE A 67 -11.61 2.71 -5.80
N ASN A 68 -12.94 2.78 -5.91
CA ASN A 68 -13.82 1.78 -5.32
C ASN A 68 -13.88 0.55 -6.23
N PRO A 69 -13.25 -0.58 -5.86
CA PRO A 69 -13.30 -1.76 -6.70
C PRO A 69 -14.68 -2.42 -6.60
N ASN A 70 -15.14 -3.01 -7.71
CA ASN A 70 -16.37 -3.80 -7.74
C ASN A 70 -16.24 -5.11 -6.95
N THR A 71 -15.02 -5.52 -6.60
CA THR A 71 -14.72 -6.77 -5.89
C THR A 71 -13.47 -6.61 -5.04
N THR A 72 -13.51 -7.13 -3.81
CA THR A 72 -12.35 -7.24 -2.93
C THR A 72 -11.91 -8.70 -2.89
N TYR A 73 -10.61 -8.94 -3.05
CA TYR A 73 -10.03 -10.27 -2.90
C TYR A 73 -9.43 -10.41 -1.50
N TYR A 74 -9.60 -11.58 -0.90
CA TYR A 74 -8.96 -11.96 0.34
C TYR A 74 -8.18 -13.24 0.08
N LEU A 75 -6.87 -13.22 0.33
CA LEU A 75 -6.05 -14.41 0.30
C LEU A 75 -6.05 -14.99 1.72
N SER A 76 -6.59 -16.20 1.89
CA SER A 76 -6.43 -16.96 3.13
C SER A 76 -5.12 -17.74 3.06
N GLU A 77 -4.27 -17.58 4.07
CA GLU A 77 -3.09 -18.42 4.28
C GLU A 77 -3.47 -19.82 4.77
#